data_AF-A0A3D0L964-F1
#
_entry.id   AF-A0A3D0L964-F1
#
_cell.length_a   1.000
_cell.length_b   1.000
_cell.length_c   1.000
_cell.angle_alpha   90.00
_cell.angle_beta   90.00
_cell.angle_gamma   90.00
#
_symmetry.space_group_name_H-M   'P 1'
#
loop_
_entity.id
_entity.type
_entity.pdbx_description
1 polymer ?
#
loop_
_entity_poly.entity_id
_entity_poly.type
_entity_poly.pdbx_seq_one_letter_code
_entity_poly.pdbx_strand_id
1 'polypeptide(L)'
;MKKSVLCFVLACISSLLFANDYEPAKINPSENDRAGLYFDTVEKGQGVTAVVLEEVPNNLILASAEKKKFHITDLTYTVVIQVIDANGVEGEHYSAVKNAKPVAIKKINKQIKKHRLDFTTLQAALNSDVDMDVNVYGTRDFKNVDDTCTLRCFFVYNITVKVSGTEVPMQIFIEYTEDASKLYQ
;
A
#
# COMPACT_ATOMS: atom_id res chain seq x y z
N MET A 1 18.85 -15.19 -38.90
CA MET A 1 17.86 -15.50 -37.85
C MET A 1 18.59 -16.20 -36.70
N LYS A 2 18.19 -15.97 -35.43
CA LYS A 2 18.79 -16.47 -34.17
C LYS A 2 19.75 -15.51 -33.43
N LYS A 3 19.29 -14.32 -33.03
CA LYS A 3 19.85 -13.60 -31.86
C LYS A 3 18.80 -12.81 -31.04
N SER A 4 17.55 -12.72 -31.50
CA SER A 4 16.49 -11.93 -30.85
C SER A 4 15.66 -12.66 -29.79
N VAL A 5 15.92 -13.93 -29.50
CA VAL A 5 15.14 -14.71 -28.50
C VAL A 5 15.75 -14.62 -27.09
N LEU A 6 17.01 -14.17 -26.94
CA LEU A 6 17.69 -14.22 -25.64
C LEU A 6 17.32 -13.04 -24.71
N CYS A 7 16.82 -11.92 -25.24
CA CYS A 7 16.45 -10.76 -24.42
C CYS A 7 15.09 -10.93 -23.70
N PHE A 8 14.19 -11.75 -24.23
CA PHE A 8 12.90 -12.02 -23.56
C PHE A 8 13.03 -13.00 -22.40
N VAL A 9 14.05 -13.87 -22.40
CA VAL A 9 14.25 -14.82 -21.30
C VAL A 9 14.92 -14.15 -20.10
N LEU A 10 15.78 -13.15 -20.31
CA LEU A 10 16.42 -12.41 -19.22
C LEU A 10 15.47 -11.46 -18.49
N ALA A 11 14.47 -10.88 -19.18
CA ALA A 11 13.44 -10.04 -18.56
C ALA A 11 12.47 -10.86 -17.68
N CYS A 12 12.26 -12.15 -17.99
CA CYS A 12 11.45 -13.05 -17.15
C CYS A 12 12.23 -13.65 -15.98
N ILE A 13 13.58 -13.69 -16.05
CA ILE A 13 14.41 -14.18 -14.94
C ILE A 13 14.69 -13.07 -13.92
N SER A 14 14.79 -11.80 -14.34
CA SER A 14 14.89 -10.68 -13.38
C SER A 14 13.60 -10.46 -12.59
N SER A 15 12.43 -10.80 -13.15
CA SER A 15 11.17 -10.84 -12.38
C SER A 15 11.10 -12.01 -11.40
N LEU A 16 11.90 -13.08 -11.58
CA LEU A 16 11.92 -14.24 -10.68
C LEU A 16 12.88 -14.05 -9.48
N LEU A 17 13.91 -13.21 -9.62
CA LEU A 17 14.86 -12.96 -8.53
C LEU A 17 14.36 -11.94 -7.49
N PHE A 18 13.25 -11.25 -7.78
CA PHE A 18 12.49 -10.41 -6.83
C PHE A 18 11.09 -10.98 -6.50
N ALA A 19 10.79 -12.23 -6.89
CA ALA A 19 9.45 -12.86 -6.77
C ALA A 19 9.18 -13.63 -5.45
N ASN A 20 10.04 -13.55 -4.44
CA ASN A 20 9.71 -13.96 -3.06
C ASN A 20 9.73 -12.66 -2.25
N ASP A 21 8.62 -12.02 -1.89
CA ASP A 21 7.61 -12.53 -0.94
C ASP A 21 6.26 -11.78 -1.06
N TYR A 22 5.80 -11.42 -2.27
CA TYR A 22 4.50 -10.75 -2.42
C TYR A 22 3.75 -11.17 -3.68
N GLU A 23 3.01 -12.27 -3.58
CA GLU A 23 1.91 -12.55 -4.50
C GLU A 23 0.65 -11.87 -3.92
N PRO A 24 0.06 -10.84 -4.59
CA PRO A 24 -1.16 -10.23 -4.10
C PRO A 24 -2.26 -11.29 -4.02
N ALA A 25 -2.96 -11.35 -2.88
CA ALA A 25 -3.99 -12.34 -2.65
C ALA A 25 -5.03 -12.32 -3.78
N LYS A 26 -5.41 -13.50 -4.29
CA LYS A 26 -6.43 -13.61 -5.34
C LYS A 26 -7.73 -12.98 -4.87
N ILE A 27 -8.11 -11.87 -5.49
CA ILE A 27 -9.31 -11.10 -5.18
C ILE A 27 -10.54 -11.83 -5.70
N ASN A 28 -11.48 -12.15 -4.80
CA ASN A 28 -12.77 -12.73 -5.15
C ASN A 28 -13.83 -11.61 -5.32
N PRO A 29 -14.34 -11.36 -6.53
CA PRO A 29 -15.29 -10.25 -6.79
C PRO A 29 -16.57 -10.32 -5.95
N SER A 30 -16.97 -11.52 -5.49
CA SER A 30 -18.17 -11.71 -4.66
C SER A 30 -18.07 -11.14 -3.24
N GLU A 31 -16.86 -10.79 -2.80
CA GLU A 31 -16.58 -10.27 -1.46
C GLU A 31 -16.62 -8.72 -1.40
N ASN A 32 -16.54 -8.07 -2.56
CA ASN A 32 -16.47 -6.61 -2.69
C ASN A 32 -17.71 -5.88 -2.16
N ASP A 33 -18.89 -6.51 -2.23
CA ASP A 33 -20.14 -5.97 -1.68
C ASP A 33 -20.18 -6.03 -0.15
N ARG A 34 -19.52 -7.05 0.43
CA ARG A 34 -19.44 -7.21 1.88
C ARG A 34 -18.53 -6.15 2.47
N ALA A 35 -17.37 -5.95 1.86
CA ALA A 35 -16.50 -4.82 2.11
C ALA A 35 -15.65 -4.55 0.85
N GLY A 36 -15.45 -3.28 0.52
CA GLY A 36 -14.62 -2.86 -0.60
C GLY A 36 -14.11 -1.44 -0.45
N LEU A 37 -13.31 -1.05 -1.43
CA LEU A 37 -12.76 0.27 -1.67
C LEU A 37 -13.65 1.00 -2.67
N TYR A 38 -13.94 2.27 -2.39
CA TYR A 38 -14.83 3.12 -3.18
C TYR A 38 -14.25 4.53 -3.31
N PHE A 39 -14.40 5.13 -4.48
CA PHE A 39 -14.19 6.57 -4.69
C PHE A 39 -15.55 7.27 -4.59
N ASP A 40 -15.75 7.99 -3.49
CA ASP A 40 -16.98 8.75 -3.14
C ASP A 40 -18.25 7.92 -2.87
N THR A 41 -18.79 7.26 -3.88
CA THR A 41 -20.12 6.63 -3.82
C THR A 41 -20.01 5.14 -3.49
N VAL A 42 -20.83 4.66 -2.53
CA VAL A 42 -20.86 3.26 -2.11
C VAL A 42 -22.09 2.58 -2.70
N GLU A 43 -21.91 1.86 -3.80
CA GLU A 43 -22.97 1.10 -4.49
C GLU A 43 -22.59 -0.37 -4.65
N LYS A 44 -23.62 -1.24 -4.62
CA LYS A 44 -23.42 -2.67 -4.85
C LYS A 44 -22.85 -2.94 -6.24
N GLY A 45 -21.92 -3.87 -6.33
CA GLY A 45 -21.22 -4.28 -7.55
C GLY A 45 -20.10 -3.33 -8.00
N GLN A 46 -19.92 -2.18 -7.34
CA GLN A 46 -18.91 -1.18 -7.71
C GLN A 46 -17.66 -1.19 -6.83
N GLY A 47 -17.72 -1.88 -5.68
CA GLY A 47 -16.56 -2.02 -4.81
C GLY A 47 -15.44 -2.81 -5.49
N VAL A 48 -14.21 -2.45 -5.17
CA VAL A 48 -13.01 -3.23 -5.52
C VAL A 48 -12.23 -3.56 -4.25
N THR A 49 -11.39 -4.57 -4.27
CA THR A 49 -10.49 -4.86 -3.12
C THR A 49 -9.04 -4.52 -3.43
N ALA A 50 -8.72 -4.08 -4.64
CA ALA A 50 -7.43 -3.46 -4.93
C ALA A 50 -7.56 -2.22 -5.80
N VAL A 51 -6.74 -1.21 -5.48
CA VAL A 51 -6.60 0.02 -6.29
C VAL A 51 -5.12 0.37 -6.43
N VAL A 52 -4.75 0.92 -7.58
CA VAL A 52 -3.42 1.50 -7.85
C VAL A 52 -3.61 2.99 -8.11
N LEU A 53 -2.80 3.81 -7.45
CA LEU A 53 -2.94 5.26 -7.42
C LEU A 53 -1.60 5.96 -7.60
N GLU A 54 -1.63 7.11 -8.25
CA GLU A 54 -0.46 7.96 -8.49
C GLU A 54 -0.26 9.02 -7.39
N GLU A 55 -1.18 9.08 -6.43
CA GLU A 55 -1.14 9.99 -5.29
C GLU A 55 -1.91 9.42 -4.10
N VAL A 56 -1.69 9.99 -2.91
CA VAL A 56 -2.45 9.62 -1.72
C VAL A 56 -3.90 10.11 -1.89
N PRO A 57 -4.91 9.23 -1.91
CA PRO A 57 -6.26 9.63 -2.24
C PRO A 57 -6.97 10.31 -1.06
N ASN A 58 -7.60 11.44 -1.32
CA ASN A 58 -8.40 12.16 -0.32
C ASN A 58 -9.86 11.66 -0.21
N ASN A 59 -10.34 10.92 -1.21
CA ASN A 59 -11.73 10.47 -1.33
C ASN A 59 -11.90 8.94 -1.38
N LEU A 60 -10.84 8.18 -1.04
CA LEU A 60 -10.91 6.73 -0.95
C LEU A 60 -11.55 6.29 0.36
N ILE A 61 -12.51 5.38 0.26
CA ILE A 61 -13.34 4.94 1.38
C ILE A 61 -13.36 3.42 1.45
N LEU A 62 -13.10 2.87 2.63
CA LEU A 62 -13.36 1.47 2.97
C LEU A 62 -14.81 1.37 3.45
N ALA A 63 -15.64 0.60 2.76
CA ALA A 63 -17.06 0.51 3.09
C ALA A 63 -17.67 -0.87 2.83
N SER A 64 -18.79 -1.16 3.50
CA SER A 64 -19.69 -2.26 3.14
C SER A 64 -20.87 -1.73 2.33
N ALA A 65 -21.06 -2.19 1.09
CA ALA A 65 -22.24 -1.85 0.28
C ALA A 65 -23.53 -2.48 0.83
N GLU A 66 -23.41 -3.55 1.62
CA GLU A 66 -24.51 -4.12 2.41
C GLU A 66 -24.88 -3.29 3.65
N LYS A 67 -24.18 -2.18 3.91
CA LYS A 67 -24.34 -1.32 5.09
C LYS A 67 -24.10 -2.04 6.41
N LYS A 68 -23.35 -3.13 6.39
CA LYS A 68 -22.97 -3.88 7.59
C LYS A 68 -21.73 -3.25 8.23
N LYS A 69 -21.73 -3.18 9.55
CA LYS A 69 -20.55 -2.75 10.29
C LYS A 69 -19.44 -3.78 10.12
N PHE A 70 -18.21 -3.29 9.97
CA PHE A 70 -17.02 -4.09 9.84
C PHE A 70 -15.96 -3.69 10.87
N HIS A 71 -14.95 -4.55 10.98
CA HIS A 71 -13.76 -4.29 11.79
C HIS A 71 -12.50 -4.61 10.98
N ILE A 72 -11.48 -3.79 11.09
CA ILE A 72 -10.15 -4.15 10.59
C ILE A 72 -9.55 -5.14 11.59
N THR A 73 -9.09 -6.28 11.09
CA THR A 73 -8.44 -7.34 11.89
C THR A 73 -6.93 -7.31 11.75
N ASP A 74 -6.43 -6.87 10.59
CA ASP A 74 -5.02 -6.78 10.31
C ASP A 74 -4.71 -5.60 9.38
N LEU A 75 -3.52 -5.02 9.56
CA LEU A 75 -3.01 -3.93 8.73
C LEU A 75 -1.50 -4.02 8.63
N THR A 76 -1.02 -4.28 7.42
CA THR A 76 0.40 -4.18 7.06
C THR A 76 0.59 -3.07 6.05
N TYR A 77 1.59 -2.24 6.29
CA TYR A 77 1.97 -1.15 5.43
C TYR A 77 3.42 -1.33 5.00
N THR A 78 3.62 -1.54 3.70
CA THR A 78 4.95 -1.61 3.09
C THR A 78 5.28 -0.27 2.46
N VAL A 79 6.48 0.22 2.72
CA VAL A 79 7.05 1.38 2.05
C VAL A 79 8.32 0.95 1.33
N VAL A 80 8.49 1.40 0.10
CA VAL A 80 9.74 1.36 -0.64
C VAL A 80 10.01 2.75 -1.18
N ILE A 81 11.17 3.31 -0.87
CA ILE A 81 11.63 4.59 -1.40
C ILE A 81 12.93 4.30 -2.12
N GLN A 82 12.98 4.66 -3.39
CA GLN A 82 14.14 4.48 -4.25
C GLN A 82 14.64 5.84 -4.71
N VAL A 83 15.95 6.05 -4.61
CA VAL A 83 16.61 7.26 -5.09
C VAL A 83 16.99 7.04 -6.55
N ILE A 84 16.65 8.01 -7.38
CA ILE A 84 17.00 8.07 -8.80
C ILE A 84 17.82 9.34 -9.00
N ASP A 85 19.06 9.17 -9.48
CA ASP A 85 19.94 10.32 -9.74
C ASP A 85 19.50 11.13 -10.97
N ALA A 86 20.16 12.25 -11.22
CA ALA A 86 19.87 13.13 -12.36
C ALA A 86 20.05 12.48 -13.74
N ASN A 87 20.75 11.33 -13.82
CA ASN A 87 20.95 10.56 -15.04
C ASN A 87 19.93 9.42 -15.18
N GLY A 88 18.99 9.27 -14.24
CA GLY A 88 18.00 8.20 -14.21
C GLY A 88 18.55 6.87 -13.68
N VAL A 89 19.71 6.88 -13.01
CA VAL A 89 20.31 5.68 -12.42
C VAL A 89 19.72 5.44 -11.03
N GLU A 90 19.25 4.22 -10.82
CA GLU A 90 18.74 3.74 -9.53
C GLU A 90 19.89 3.61 -8.52
N GLY A 91 19.78 4.34 -7.41
CA GLY A 91 20.78 4.38 -6.34
C GLY A 91 20.32 3.65 -5.07
N GLU A 92 20.45 4.33 -3.94
CA GLU A 92 20.04 3.79 -2.64
C GLU A 92 18.54 3.55 -2.56
N HIS A 93 18.14 2.55 -1.78
CA HIS A 93 16.74 2.29 -1.49
C HIS A 93 16.53 2.01 -0.01
N TYR A 94 15.39 2.47 0.49
CA TYR A 94 14.83 2.12 1.78
C TYR A 94 13.58 1.32 1.56
N SER A 95 13.44 0.24 2.30
CA SER A 95 12.21 -0.50 2.36
C SER A 95 11.85 -0.81 3.81
N ALA A 96 10.58 -0.76 4.15
CA ALA A 96 10.15 -1.18 5.47
C ALA A 96 8.76 -1.80 5.39
N VAL A 97 8.59 -2.87 6.14
CA VAL A 97 7.30 -3.49 6.39
C VAL A 97 6.90 -3.10 7.81
N LYS A 98 5.78 -2.39 7.92
CA LYS A 98 5.21 -1.93 9.19
C LYS A 98 3.93 -2.71 9.45
N ASN A 99 3.89 -3.47 10.54
CA ASN A 99 2.69 -4.21 10.96
C ASN A 99 1.98 -3.46 12.07
N ALA A 100 0.68 -3.26 11.97
CA ALA A 100 -0.08 -2.54 12.98
C ALA A 100 -0.19 -3.36 14.27
N LYS A 101 0.19 -2.76 15.39
CA LYS A 101 0.01 -3.38 16.70
C LYS A 101 -1.47 -3.51 17.04
N PRO A 102 -1.87 -4.45 17.92
CA PRO A 102 -3.27 -4.59 18.34
C PRO A 102 -3.90 -3.30 18.89
N VAL A 103 -3.11 -2.45 19.54
CA VAL A 103 -3.56 -1.13 20.04
C VAL A 103 -3.92 -0.18 18.90
N ALA A 104 -3.17 -0.21 17.80
CA ALA A 104 -3.40 0.60 16.60
C ALA A 104 -4.68 0.14 15.89
N ILE A 105 -4.83 -1.18 15.71
CA ILE A 105 -6.05 -1.78 15.16
C ILE A 105 -7.27 -1.37 16.00
N LYS A 106 -7.16 -1.36 17.33
CA LYS A 106 -8.23 -0.90 18.23
C LYS A 106 -8.54 0.59 18.05
N LYS A 107 -7.52 1.45 17.84
CA LYS A 107 -7.70 2.88 17.55
C LYS A 107 -8.43 3.09 16.23
N ILE A 108 -7.99 2.44 15.15
CA ILE A 108 -8.62 2.55 13.83
C ILE A 108 -10.08 2.08 13.88
N ASN A 109 -10.35 0.95 14.52
CA ASN A 109 -11.71 0.40 14.64
C ASN A 109 -12.69 1.35 15.37
N LYS A 110 -12.21 2.24 16.24
CA LYS A 110 -13.05 3.28 16.87
C LYS A 110 -13.43 4.40 15.89
N GLN A 111 -12.65 4.61 14.83
CA GLN A 111 -12.93 5.61 13.80
C GLN A 111 -13.96 5.14 12.78
N ILE A 112 -14.21 3.83 12.68
CA ILE A 112 -15.22 3.26 11.77
C ILE A 112 -16.62 3.72 12.21
N LYS A 113 -17.26 4.53 11.37
CA LYS A 113 -18.61 5.05 11.62
C LYS A 113 -19.61 4.31 10.73
N LYS A 114 -20.61 3.69 11.36
CA LYS A 114 -21.63 2.85 10.70
C LYS A 114 -21.00 1.67 9.97
N HIS A 115 -20.69 1.83 8.68
CA HIS A 115 -20.17 0.81 7.77
C HIS A 115 -19.12 1.40 6.82
N ARG A 116 -18.47 2.51 7.23
CA ARG A 116 -17.52 3.28 6.40
C ARG A 116 -16.33 3.76 7.22
N LEU A 117 -15.18 3.88 6.57
CA LEU A 117 -13.97 4.49 7.07
C LEU A 117 -13.25 5.19 5.91
N ASP A 118 -12.97 6.47 6.05
CA ASP A 118 -12.19 7.22 5.06
C ASP A 118 -10.70 6.84 5.18
N PHE A 119 -10.02 6.69 4.06
CA PHE A 119 -8.62 6.27 4.04
C PHE A 119 -7.70 7.29 4.75
N THR A 120 -7.96 8.58 4.60
CA THR A 120 -7.24 9.65 5.31
C THR A 120 -7.42 9.54 6.83
N THR A 121 -8.59 9.11 7.29
CA THR A 121 -8.84 8.86 8.73
C THR A 121 -8.08 7.63 9.22
N LEU A 122 -7.97 6.58 8.39
CA LEU A 122 -7.14 5.42 8.69
C LEU A 122 -5.66 5.84 8.84
N GLN A 123 -5.13 6.62 7.89
CA GLN A 123 -3.75 7.11 7.94
C GLN A 123 -3.51 8.00 9.17
N ALA A 124 -4.40 8.95 9.46
CA ALA A 124 -4.28 9.85 10.60
C ALA A 124 -4.38 9.14 11.96
N ALA A 125 -5.00 7.96 12.02
CA ALA A 125 -5.11 7.17 13.24
C ALA A 125 -3.82 6.42 13.60
N LEU A 126 -2.83 6.39 12.71
CA LEU A 126 -1.58 5.65 12.87
C LEU A 126 -0.41 6.60 13.14
N ASN A 127 0.21 6.46 14.30
CA ASN A 127 1.55 7.00 14.52
C ASN A 127 2.57 5.92 14.18
N SER A 128 3.32 6.07 13.07
CA SER A 128 4.21 5.01 12.57
C SER A 128 5.25 4.52 13.56
N ASP A 129 5.66 5.35 14.52
CA ASP A 129 6.78 5.06 15.43
C ASP A 129 6.32 4.35 16.69
N VAL A 130 5.05 4.52 17.07
CA VAL A 130 4.47 3.94 18.30
C VAL A 130 3.52 2.80 17.99
N ASP A 131 2.70 2.96 16.96
CA ASP A 131 1.56 2.10 16.65
C ASP A 131 1.90 0.93 15.72
N MET A 132 3.10 0.90 15.15
CA MET A 132 3.55 -0.14 14.22
C MET A 132 4.79 -0.88 14.73
N ASP A 133 4.87 -2.18 14.46
CA ASP A 133 6.11 -2.96 14.50
C ASP A 133 6.81 -2.82 13.15
N VAL A 134 8.05 -2.34 13.16
CA VAL A 134 8.76 -1.96 11.94
C VAL A 134 9.92 -2.92 11.68
N ASN A 135 9.87 -3.59 10.54
CA ASN A 135 10.98 -4.32 9.97
C ASN A 135 11.56 -3.51 8.82
N VAL A 136 12.79 -3.01 8.98
CA VAL A 136 13.48 -2.21 7.97
C VAL A 136 14.39 -3.10 7.14
N TYR A 137 14.37 -2.90 5.83
CA TYR A 137 15.16 -3.59 4.83
C TYR A 137 15.84 -2.52 3.94
N GLY A 138 17.11 -2.70 3.59
CA GLY A 138 17.87 -1.74 2.77
C GLY A 138 18.67 -0.71 3.58
N THR A 139 19.26 0.27 2.88
CA THR A 139 20.15 1.28 3.46
C THR A 139 19.33 2.39 4.12
N ARG A 140 19.41 2.48 5.46
CA ARG A 140 18.62 3.41 6.28
C ARG A 140 19.01 4.89 6.10
N ASP A 141 20.13 5.18 5.44
CA ASP A 141 20.79 6.48 5.55
C ASP A 141 20.67 7.31 4.26
N PHE A 142 19.47 7.80 3.96
CA PHE A 142 19.24 8.83 2.93
C PHE A 142 19.91 10.18 3.24
N LYS A 143 20.80 10.25 4.24
CA LYS A 143 21.42 11.50 4.69
C LYS A 143 22.32 12.15 3.64
N ASN A 144 22.70 11.41 2.60
CA ASN A 144 23.57 11.89 1.52
C ASN A 144 22.87 11.92 0.15
N VAL A 145 21.54 11.90 0.11
CA VAL A 145 20.81 12.01 -1.16
C VAL A 145 20.93 13.45 -1.66
N ASP A 146 21.57 13.62 -2.82
CA ASP A 146 21.68 14.90 -3.52
C ASP A 146 20.27 15.46 -3.77
N ASP A 147 20.09 16.75 -3.50
CA ASP A 147 18.87 17.53 -3.66
C ASP A 147 18.40 17.64 -5.13
N THR A 148 19.21 17.19 -6.09
CA THR A 148 18.83 16.99 -7.50
C THR A 148 18.25 15.60 -7.81
N CYS A 149 18.24 14.68 -6.85
CA CYS A 149 17.68 13.34 -7.03
C CYS A 149 16.14 13.36 -7.04
N THR A 150 15.56 12.40 -7.74
CA THR A 150 14.14 12.05 -7.62
C THR A 150 13.97 10.86 -6.69
N LEU A 151 12.98 10.94 -5.80
CA LEU A 151 12.54 9.82 -4.98
C LEU A 151 11.36 9.15 -5.68
N ARG A 152 11.47 7.85 -5.93
CA ARG A 152 10.34 7.02 -6.35
C ARG A 152 9.79 6.32 -5.12
N CYS A 153 8.57 6.66 -4.75
CA CYS A 153 7.94 6.23 -3.53
C CYS A 153 6.82 5.24 -3.85
N PHE A 154 6.91 4.05 -3.28
CA PHE A 154 5.90 3.00 -3.36
C PHE A 154 5.37 2.71 -1.97
N PHE A 155 4.05 2.74 -1.84
CA PHE A 155 3.35 2.44 -0.61
C PHE A 155 2.28 1.40 -0.87
N VAL A 156 2.25 0.36 -0.04
CA VAL A 156 1.28 -0.72 -0.15
C VAL A 156 0.61 -0.91 1.19
N TYR A 157 -0.69 -0.64 1.26
CA TYR A 157 -1.51 -0.94 2.43
C TYR A 157 -2.25 -2.25 2.20
N ASN A 158 -1.91 -3.26 2.97
CA ASN A 158 -2.66 -4.51 3.09
C ASN A 158 -3.59 -4.40 4.29
N ILE A 159 -4.89 -4.42 4.05
CA ILE A 159 -5.91 -4.24 5.08
C ILE A 159 -6.83 -5.46 5.06
N THR A 160 -6.94 -6.17 6.17
CA THR A 160 -7.91 -7.26 6.30
C THR A 160 -9.12 -6.76 7.09
N VAL A 161 -10.30 -6.89 6.48
CA VAL A 161 -11.57 -6.44 7.06
C VAL A 161 -12.47 -7.63 7.36
N LYS A 162 -13.01 -7.72 8.57
CA LYS A 162 -13.99 -8.72 8.96
C LYS A 162 -15.41 -8.16 8.97
N VAL A 163 -16.30 -8.76 8.16
CA VAL A 163 -17.73 -8.43 8.07
C VAL A 163 -18.55 -9.69 8.24
N SER A 164 -19.45 -9.72 9.24
CA SER A 164 -20.33 -10.87 9.50
C SER A 164 -19.61 -12.23 9.54
N GLY A 165 -18.39 -12.25 10.08
CA GLY A 165 -17.59 -13.47 10.22
C GLY A 165 -16.69 -13.82 9.02
N THR A 166 -16.84 -13.12 7.89
CA THR A 166 -15.98 -13.28 6.71
C THR A 166 -14.89 -12.24 6.69
N GLU A 167 -13.68 -12.65 6.38
CA GLU A 167 -12.54 -11.76 6.17
C GLU A 167 -12.42 -11.42 4.68
N VAL A 168 -12.21 -10.14 4.40
CA VAL A 168 -12.06 -9.59 3.06
C VAL A 168 -10.72 -8.86 3.02
N PRO A 169 -9.72 -9.38 2.30
CA PRO A 169 -8.44 -8.70 2.12
C PRO A 169 -8.61 -7.53 1.14
N MET A 170 -7.95 -6.42 1.41
CA MET A 170 -7.91 -5.24 0.56
C MET A 170 -6.48 -4.73 0.41
N GLN A 171 -6.19 -4.14 -0.75
CA GLN A 171 -4.89 -3.60 -1.09
C GLN A 171 -4.99 -2.20 -1.70
N ILE A 172 -4.19 -1.27 -1.21
CA ILE A 172 -4.09 0.07 -1.77
C ILE A 172 -2.62 0.27 -2.13
N PHE A 173 -2.36 0.37 -3.43
CA PHE A 173 -1.04 0.63 -3.99
C PHE A 173 -0.97 2.11 -4.36
N ILE A 174 0.03 2.81 -3.84
CA ILE A 174 0.28 4.21 -4.15
C ILE A 174 1.72 4.31 -4.63
N GLU A 175 1.92 4.74 -5.86
CA GLU A 175 3.24 4.99 -6.45
C GLU A 175 3.30 6.44 -6.91
N TYR A 176 4.27 7.20 -6.42
CA TYR A 176 4.51 8.55 -6.90
C TYR A 176 5.99 8.88 -6.92
N THR A 177 6.34 9.96 -7.62
CA THR A 177 7.68 10.53 -7.59
C THR A 177 7.67 11.86 -6.84
N GLU A 178 8.74 12.11 -6.10
CA GLU A 178 8.91 13.35 -5.34
C GLU A 178 10.36 13.85 -5.47
N ASP A 179 10.53 15.16 -5.46
CA ASP A 179 11.85 15.79 -5.48
C ASP A 179 12.54 15.59 -4.11
N ALA A 180 13.78 15.10 -4.10
CA ALA A 180 14.53 14.84 -2.87
C ALA A 180 14.78 16.10 -2.03
N SER A 181 14.79 17.29 -2.65
CA SER A 181 14.91 18.58 -1.93
C SER A 181 13.82 18.80 -0.87
N LYS A 182 12.67 18.13 -0.98
CA LYS A 182 11.60 18.19 0.01
C LYS A 182 11.86 17.39 1.29
N LEU A 183 12.87 16.52 1.32
CA LEU A 183 13.27 15.79 2.54
C LEU A 183 13.98 16.68 3.57
N TYR A 184 14.48 17.84 3.15
CA TYR A 184 15.30 18.75 3.97
C TYR A 184 14.56 20.01 4.45
N GLN A 185 13.24 20.09 4.21
CA GLN A 185 12.37 21.19 4.65
C GLN A 185 11.63 20.82 5.94
#